data_AF-A0A1F2TX19-F1
#
_entry.id   AF-A0A1F2TX19-F1
#
_cell.length_a   1.000
_cell.length_b   1.000
_cell.length_c   1.000
_cell.angle_alpha   90.00
_cell.angle_beta   90.00
_cell.angle_gamma   90.00
#
_symmetry.space_group_name_H-M   'P 1'
#
loop_
_entity.id
_entity.type
_entity.pdbx_description
1 polymer ?
#
loop_
_entity_poly.entity_id
_entity_poly.type
_entity_poly.pdbx_seq_one_letter_code
_entity_poly.pdbx_strand_id
1 'polypeptide(L)'
;MDTNESRRRSLGLLRDAALTVTAVLFAYAAFDDITTDNATTFAVEYSGLVVCAVWVLTLAIRLIRIRRPVLGGISLMALAAAVWGQRAIGPGVVPAPWSAHSIAVVAAFAWFALLSVLLVAIGWRAHPDRDAQAVL
;
A
#
# COMPACT_ATOMS: atom_id res chain seq x y z
N MET A 1 -19.68 23.89 -3.21
CA MET A 1 -18.92 22.69 -3.64
C MET A 1 -19.93 21.62 -3.93
N ASP A 2 -19.94 21.10 -5.15
CA ASP A 2 -21.02 20.25 -5.67
C ASP A 2 -21.05 18.91 -4.92
N THR A 3 -22.23 18.48 -4.44
CA THR A 3 -22.39 17.24 -3.64
C THR A 3 -21.90 16.01 -4.40
N ASN A 4 -22.01 16.04 -5.73
CA ASN A 4 -21.47 15.04 -6.64
C ASN A 4 -19.93 14.94 -6.61
N GLU A 5 -19.23 16.07 -6.45
CA GLU A 5 -17.77 16.11 -6.43
C GLU A 5 -17.21 15.52 -5.13
N SER A 6 -17.87 15.79 -4.00
CA SER A 6 -17.50 15.20 -2.70
C SER A 6 -17.66 13.68 -2.69
N ARG A 7 -18.80 13.18 -3.19
CA ARG A 7 -19.07 11.73 -3.29
C ARG A 7 -18.06 11.03 -4.20
N ARG A 8 -17.73 11.59 -5.36
CA ARG A 8 -16.71 11.03 -6.26
C ARG A 8 -15.32 10.96 -5.60
N ARG A 9 -14.94 11.98 -4.84
CA ARG A 9 -13.67 11.99 -4.08
C ARG A 9 -13.65 10.93 -2.98
N SER A 10 -14.73 10.79 -2.21
CA SER A 10 -14.85 9.76 -1.16
C SER A 10 -14.77 8.34 -1.73
N LEU A 11 -15.52 8.04 -2.79
CA LEU A 11 -15.46 6.74 -3.48
C LEU A 11 -14.07 6.47 -4.05
N GLY A 12 -13.40 7.50 -4.58
CA GLY A 12 -12.02 7.39 -5.04
C GLY A 12 -11.06 6.96 -3.94
N LEU A 13 -11.15 7.55 -2.74
CA LEU A 13 -10.31 7.20 -1.60
C LEU A 13 -10.57 5.78 -1.08
N LEU A 14 -11.84 5.37 -1.03
CA LEU A 14 -12.21 4.01 -0.62
C LEU A 14 -11.70 2.96 -1.62
N ARG A 15 -11.84 3.24 -2.92
CA ARG A 15 -11.27 2.38 -3.97
C ARG A 15 -9.75 2.29 -3.84
N ASP A 16 -9.07 3.42 -3.66
CA ASP A 16 -7.61 3.45 -3.52
C ASP A 16 -7.17 2.69 -2.27
N ALA A 17 -7.92 2.78 -1.17
CA ALA A 17 -7.67 1.99 0.04
C ALA A 17 -7.84 0.49 -0.22
N ALA A 18 -8.94 0.08 -0.85
CA ALA A 18 -9.20 -1.33 -1.17
C ALA A 18 -8.08 -1.92 -2.05
N LEU A 19 -7.68 -1.20 -3.10
CA LEU A 19 -6.59 -1.61 -3.98
C LEU A 19 -5.25 -1.68 -3.24
N THR A 20 -4.99 -0.76 -2.29
CA THR A 20 -3.77 -0.79 -1.47
C THR A 20 -3.76 -1.98 -0.52
N VAL A 21 -4.90 -2.33 0.10
CA VAL A 21 -5.02 -3.55 0.92
C VAL A 21 -4.76 -4.79 0.07
N THR A 22 -5.39 -4.90 -1.11
CA THR A 22 -5.16 -6.03 -2.02
C THR A 22 -3.69 -6.12 -2.43
N ALA A 23 -3.06 -5.00 -2.79
CA ALA A 23 -1.65 -4.96 -3.16
C ALA A 23 -0.73 -5.38 -2.00
N VAL A 24 -1.03 -4.97 -0.77
CA VAL A 24 -0.28 -5.34 0.43
C VAL A 24 -0.40 -6.83 0.74
N LEU A 25 -1.61 -7.38 0.71
CA LEU A 25 -1.84 -8.81 0.95
C LEU A 25 -1.19 -9.68 -0.14
N PHE A 26 -1.31 -9.25 -1.40
CA PHE A 26 -0.65 -9.94 -2.51
C PHE A 26 0.88 -9.89 -2.35
N ALA A 27 1.44 -8.72 -2.05
CA ALA A 27 2.87 -8.58 -1.85
C ALA A 27 3.37 -9.41 -0.66
N TYR A 28 2.59 -9.51 0.42
CA TYR A 28 2.90 -10.38 1.56
C TYR A 28 2.93 -11.85 1.15
N ALA A 29 1.89 -12.34 0.46
CA ALA A 29 1.82 -13.72 -0.01
C ALA A 29 2.97 -14.06 -0.98
N ALA A 30 3.26 -13.18 -1.94
CA ALA A 30 4.37 -13.37 -2.87
C ALA A 30 5.74 -13.37 -2.14
N PHE A 31 5.92 -12.54 -1.12
CA PHE A 31 7.16 -12.51 -0.34
C PHE A 31 7.32 -13.76 0.51
N ASP A 32 6.24 -14.21 1.17
CA ASP A 32 6.20 -15.44 1.95
C ASP A 32 6.58 -16.66 1.10
N ASP A 33 5.97 -16.77 -0.09
CA ASP A 33 6.24 -17.83 -1.05
C ASP A 33 7.71 -17.85 -1.52
N ILE A 34 8.25 -16.69 -1.93
CA ILE A 34 9.67 -16.54 -2.31
C ILE A 34 10.63 -16.94 -1.18
N THR A 35 10.25 -16.69 0.08
CA THR A 35 11.10 -16.99 1.23
C THR A 35 10.97 -18.42 1.75
N THR A 36 9.85 -19.09 1.48
CA THR A 36 9.52 -20.41 2.06
C THR A 36 9.64 -21.55 1.06
N ASP A 37 9.38 -21.30 -0.22
CA ASP A 37 9.50 -22.32 -1.25
C ASP A 37 10.95 -22.48 -1.75
N ASN A 38 11.33 -23.71 -2.08
CA ASN A 38 12.64 -24.07 -2.61
C ASN A 38 12.69 -24.04 -4.15
N ALA A 39 11.68 -23.45 -4.78
CA ALA A 39 11.67 -23.24 -6.23
C ALA A 39 12.81 -22.30 -6.67
N THR A 40 13.33 -22.52 -7.86
CA THR A 40 14.45 -21.72 -8.42
C THR A 40 13.98 -20.53 -9.28
N THR A 41 12.68 -20.47 -9.59
CA THR A 41 12.10 -19.42 -10.45
C THR A 41 10.74 -18.96 -9.93
N PHE A 42 10.62 -17.67 -9.63
CA PHE A 42 9.41 -17.03 -9.09
C PHE A 42 8.87 -15.93 -10.03
N ALA A 43 8.75 -16.24 -11.32
CA ALA A 43 8.46 -15.23 -12.35
C ALA A 43 7.09 -14.56 -12.14
N VAL A 44 6.10 -15.30 -11.64
CA VAL A 44 4.74 -14.79 -11.40
C VAL A 44 4.72 -13.86 -10.19
N GLU A 45 5.39 -14.26 -9.11
CA GLU A 45 5.49 -13.54 -7.85
C GLU A 45 6.23 -12.22 -8.06
N TYR A 46 7.38 -12.25 -8.75
CA TYR A 46 8.11 -11.03 -9.11
C TYR A 46 7.28 -10.10 -9.99
N SER A 47 6.56 -10.65 -10.98
CA SER A 47 5.69 -9.83 -11.84
C SER A 47 4.58 -9.16 -11.04
N GLY A 48 3.95 -9.89 -10.12
CA GLY A 48 2.93 -9.34 -9.25
C GLY A 48 3.48 -8.29 -8.27
N LEU A 49 4.69 -8.49 -7.73
CA LEU A 49 5.38 -7.48 -6.91
C LEU A 49 5.67 -6.19 -7.69
N VAL A 50 6.07 -6.29 -8.96
CA VAL A 50 6.24 -5.12 -9.85
C VAL A 50 4.91 -4.39 -10.03
N VAL A 51 3.80 -5.10 -10.25
CA VAL A 51 2.47 -4.49 -10.36
C VAL A 51 2.09 -3.76 -9.06
N CYS A 52 2.33 -4.38 -7.89
CA CYS A 52 2.12 -3.73 -6.60
C CYS A 52 2.98 -2.48 -6.43
N ALA A 53 4.26 -2.52 -6.82
CA ALA A 53 5.17 -1.38 -6.75
C ALA A 53 4.70 -0.22 -7.65
N VAL A 54 4.25 -0.52 -8.87
CA VAL A 54 3.69 0.48 -9.79
C VAL A 54 2.42 1.12 -9.24
N TRP A 55 1.53 0.32 -8.63
CA TRP A 55 0.33 0.83 -7.97
C TRP A 55 0.66 1.81 -6.85
N VAL A 56 1.54 1.38 -5.92
CA VAL A 56 1.97 2.19 -4.77
C VAL A 56 2.68 3.47 -5.21
N LEU A 57 3.53 3.39 -6.23
CA LEU A 57 4.20 4.56 -6.82
C LEU A 57 3.17 5.55 -7.37
N THR A 58 2.17 5.06 -8.11
CA THR A 58 1.09 5.88 -8.67
C THR A 58 0.27 6.55 -7.56
N LEU A 59 -0.05 5.81 -6.49
CA LEU A 59 -0.74 6.35 -5.31
C LEU A 59 0.10 7.45 -4.63
N ALA A 60 1.40 7.22 -4.44
CA ALA A 60 2.30 8.19 -3.81
C ALA A 60 2.40 9.49 -4.63
N ILE A 61 2.56 9.38 -5.95
CA ILE A 61 2.56 10.54 -6.87
C ILE A 61 1.22 11.29 -6.78
N ARG A 62 0.10 10.56 -6.74
CA ARG A 62 -1.22 11.17 -6.59
C ARG A 62 -1.38 11.91 -5.27
N LEU A 63 -0.91 11.34 -4.15
CA LEU A 63 -0.92 11.98 -2.83
C LEU A 63 -0.14 13.31 -2.84
N ILE A 64 1.00 13.34 -3.50
CA ILE A 64 1.80 14.57 -3.69
C ILE A 64 0.99 15.62 -4.47
N ARG A 65 0.35 15.21 -5.58
CA ARG A 65 -0.45 16.11 -6.43
C ARG A 65 -1.69 16.67 -5.73
N ILE A 66 -2.33 15.91 -4.82
CA ILE A 66 -3.52 16.37 -4.07
C ILE A 66 -3.19 17.16 -2.79
N ARG A 67 -1.99 17.77 -2.73
CA ARG A 67 -1.48 18.56 -1.58
C ARG A 67 -1.33 17.77 -0.27
N ARG A 68 -1.01 16.47 -0.36
CA ARG A 68 -0.57 15.65 0.77
C ARG A 68 0.86 15.13 0.55
N PRO A 69 1.85 16.03 0.37
CA PRO A 69 3.20 15.66 -0.02
C PRO A 69 3.91 14.82 1.04
N VAL A 70 3.61 15.01 2.32
CA VAL A 70 4.22 14.23 3.41
C VAL A 70 3.84 12.74 3.29
N LEU A 71 2.55 12.44 3.13
CA LEU A 71 2.09 11.05 2.97
C LEU A 71 2.66 10.40 1.70
N GLY A 72 2.69 11.14 0.60
CA GLY A 72 3.29 10.65 -0.64
C GLY A 72 4.80 10.45 -0.52
N GLY A 73 5.52 11.37 0.12
CA GLY A 73 6.96 11.28 0.36
C GLY A 73 7.34 10.08 1.22
N ILE A 74 6.64 9.87 2.35
CA ILE A 74 6.87 8.69 3.20
C ILE A 74 6.56 7.41 2.42
N SER A 75 5.51 7.40 1.59
CA SER A 75 5.18 6.26 0.73
C SER A 75 6.27 5.96 -0.30
N LEU A 76 6.87 6.97 -0.92
CA LEU A 76 8.01 6.78 -1.83
C LEU A 76 9.23 6.22 -1.09
N MET A 77 9.53 6.75 0.09
CA MET A 77 10.64 6.25 0.92
C MET A 77 10.41 4.80 1.36
N ALA A 78 9.19 4.47 1.79
CA ALA A 78 8.82 3.11 2.17
C ALA A 78 8.92 2.14 0.98
N LEU A 79 8.48 2.54 -0.21
CA LEU A 79 8.63 1.73 -1.43
C LEU A 79 10.11 1.52 -1.79
N ALA A 80 10.92 2.58 -1.77
CA ALA A 80 12.35 2.46 -2.05
C ALA A 80 13.07 1.56 -1.03
N ALA A 81 12.72 1.66 0.25
CA ALA A 81 13.24 0.80 1.30
C ALA A 81 12.83 -0.67 1.12
N ALA A 82 11.59 -0.93 0.70
CA ALA A 82 11.11 -2.28 0.39
C ALA A 82 11.87 -2.90 -0.79
N VAL A 83 12.05 -2.15 -1.89
CA VAL A 83 12.81 -2.63 -3.07
C VAL A 83 14.27 -2.90 -2.71
N TRP A 84 14.90 -2.02 -1.94
CA TRP A 84 16.26 -2.21 -1.46
C TRP A 84 16.37 -3.43 -0.54
N GLY A 85 15.44 -3.57 0.42
CA GLY A 85 15.39 -4.71 1.35
C GLY A 85 15.16 -6.03 0.63
N GLN A 86 14.21 -6.10 -0.30
CA GLN A 86 13.94 -7.28 -1.10
C GLN A 86 15.16 -7.72 -1.91
N ARG A 87 15.91 -6.78 -2.52
CA ARG A 87 17.11 -7.13 -3.30
C ARG A 87 18.15 -7.87 -2.46
N ALA A 88 18.21 -7.62 -1.16
CA ALA A 88 19.12 -8.28 -0.23
C ALA A 88 18.56 -9.60 0.32
N ILE A 89 17.25 -9.81 0.26
CA ILE A 89 16.55 -11.03 0.71
C ILE A 89 16.24 -11.86 -0.56
N GLY A 90 17.23 -12.64 -1.01
CA GLY A 90 17.11 -13.49 -2.19
C GLY A 90 16.43 -14.85 -1.91
N PRO A 91 16.20 -15.66 -2.96
CA PRO A 91 15.58 -16.99 -2.84
C PRO A 91 16.34 -17.89 -1.84
N GLY A 92 15.62 -18.55 -0.93
CA GLY A 92 16.19 -19.45 0.08
C GLY A 92 17.02 -18.77 1.18
N VAL A 93 17.06 -17.43 1.22
CA VAL A 93 17.68 -16.69 2.32
C VAL A 93 16.63 -16.45 3.39
N VAL A 94 16.67 -17.22 4.48
CA VAL A 94 15.92 -16.86 5.69
C VAL A 94 16.60 -15.64 6.29
N PRO A 95 16.00 -14.45 6.23
CA PRO A 95 16.67 -13.26 6.70
C PRO A 95 16.78 -13.33 8.22
N ALA A 96 17.95 -13.00 8.76
CA ALA A 96 18.13 -12.96 10.21
C ALA A 96 17.05 -12.05 10.83
N PRO A 97 16.36 -12.50 11.89
CA PRO A 97 15.43 -11.63 12.59
C PRO A 97 16.19 -10.38 13.03
N TRP A 98 15.60 -9.20 12.77
CA TRP A 98 16.21 -7.88 13.04
C TRP A 98 17.33 -7.43 12.08
N SER A 99 17.52 -8.09 10.94
CA SER A 99 18.38 -7.51 9.89
C SER A 99 17.78 -6.19 9.38
N ALA A 100 18.64 -5.22 9.00
CA ALA A 100 18.19 -3.93 8.47
C ALA A 100 17.25 -4.08 7.26
N HIS A 101 17.49 -5.10 6.42
CA HIS A 101 16.66 -5.41 5.26
C HIS A 101 15.27 -5.92 5.67
N SER A 102 15.19 -6.82 6.66
CA SER A 102 13.91 -7.31 7.19
C SER A 102 13.10 -6.17 7.81
N ILE A 103 13.77 -5.31 8.59
CA ILE A 103 13.13 -4.14 9.21
C ILE A 103 12.58 -3.19 8.15
N ALA A 104 13.35 -2.93 7.07
CA ALA A 104 12.92 -2.08 5.97
C ALA A 104 11.65 -2.62 5.29
N VAL A 105 11.61 -3.93 4.99
CA VAL A 105 10.45 -4.57 4.35
C VAL A 105 9.24 -4.55 5.29
N VAL A 106 9.40 -4.93 6.56
CA VAL A 106 8.32 -4.92 7.56
C VAL A 106 7.79 -3.50 7.80
N ALA A 107 8.68 -2.51 7.89
CA ALA A 107 8.28 -1.11 8.05
C ALA A 107 7.48 -0.61 6.83
N ALA A 108 7.85 -1.02 5.61
CA ALA A 108 7.09 -0.70 4.42
C ALA A 108 5.69 -1.34 4.43
N PHE A 109 5.59 -2.62 4.81
CA PHE A 109 4.29 -3.29 4.99
C PHE A 109 3.42 -2.57 6.01
N ALA A 110 3.98 -2.26 7.19
CA ALA A 110 3.27 -1.54 8.24
C ALA A 110 2.80 -0.16 7.76
N TRP A 111 3.63 0.56 7.00
CA TRP A 111 3.27 1.85 6.44
C TRP A 111 2.10 1.75 5.45
N PHE A 112 2.13 0.81 4.50
CA PHE A 112 1.04 0.69 3.52
C PHE A 112 -0.26 0.14 4.11
N ALA A 113 -0.18 -0.69 5.15
CA ALA A 113 -1.33 -1.09 5.94
C ALA A 113 -1.95 0.13 6.66
N LEU A 114 -1.12 0.94 7.33
CA LEU A 114 -1.56 2.17 8.00
C LEU A 114 -2.15 3.17 6.99
N LEU A 115 -1.50 3.36 5.83
CA LEU A 115 -1.97 4.24 4.77
C LEU A 115 -3.36 3.81 4.27
N SER A 116 -3.60 2.50 4.15
CA SER A 116 -4.92 1.99 3.77
C SER A 116 -5.99 2.37 4.78
N VAL A 117 -5.72 2.19 6.07
CA VAL A 117 -6.63 2.60 7.16
C VAL A 117 -6.88 4.11 7.13
N LEU A 118 -5.84 4.92 6.90
CA LEU A 118 -5.95 6.37 6.79
C LEU A 118 -6.82 6.78 5.58
N LEU A 119 -6.65 6.13 4.43
CA LEU A 119 -7.46 6.40 3.24
C LEU A 119 -8.94 6.07 3.48
N VAL A 120 -9.24 4.94 4.14
CA VAL A 120 -10.61 4.59 4.56
C VAL A 120 -11.17 5.64 5.52
N ALA A 121 -10.43 5.98 6.58
CA ALA A 121 -10.87 6.95 7.58
C ALA A 121 -11.16 8.33 6.98
N ILE A 122 -10.31 8.79 6.05
CA ILE A 122 -10.50 10.06 5.35
C ILE A 122 -11.68 9.96 4.38
N GLY A 123 -11.83 8.85 3.66
CA GLY A 123 -12.96 8.60 2.77
C GLY A 123 -14.30 8.60 3.50
N TRP A 124 -14.37 7.96 4.68
CA TRP A 124 -15.56 7.92 5.53
C TRP A 124 -15.90 9.27 6.15
N ARG A 125 -14.91 10.01 6.67
CA ARG A 125 -15.15 11.37 7.23
C ARG A 125 -15.62 12.37 6.17
N ALA A 126 -15.26 12.14 4.90
CA ALA A 126 -15.73 12.95 3.77
C ALA A 126 -17.17 12.60 3.32
N HIS A 127 -17.86 11.69 4.03
CA HIS A 127 -19.24 11.29 3.74
C HIS A 127 -20.23 11.86 4.80
N PRO A 128 -20.42 13.19 4.90
CA PRO A 128 -21.51 13.76 5.70
C PRO A 128 -22.80 13.59 4.89
N ASP A 129 -23.63 12.61 5.22
CA ASP A 129 -25.09 12.56 4.96
C ASP A 129 -25.66 11.14 5.16
N ARG A 130 -25.44 10.54 6.34
CA ARG A 130 -26.28 9.41 6.78
C ARG A 130 -27.16 9.75 7.98
N ASP A 131 -26.81 10.77 8.75
CA ASP A 131 -27.56 11.08 9.98
C ASP A 131 -28.62 12.17 9.79
N ALA A 132 -28.60 12.93 8.69
CA ALA A 132 -29.57 14.00 8.42
C ALA A 132 -30.88 13.51 7.74
N GLN A 133 -30.91 12.29 7.20
CA GLN A 133 -32.11 11.71 6.55
C GLN A 133 -32.82 10.65 7.40
N ALA A 134 -32.29 10.31 8.57
CA ALA A 134 -32.94 9.37 9.51
C ALA A 134 -33.81 10.07 10.57
N VAL A 135 -33.92 11.41 10.53
CA VAL A 135 -34.61 12.24 11.53
C VAL A 135 -35.75 13.09 10.91
N LEU A 136 -36.05 12.91 9.62
CA LEU A 136 -37.21 13.52 8.93
C LEU A 136 -38.13 12.42 8.40
#